data_AF-A0A7X8WE71-F1
#
_entry.id   AF-A0A7X8WE71-F1
#
_cell.length_a   1.000
_cell.length_b   1.000
_cell.length_c   1.000
_cell.angle_alpha   90.00
_cell.angle_beta   90.00
_cell.angle_gamma   90.00
#
_symmetry.space_group_name_H-M   'P 1'
#
loop_
_entity.id
_entity.type
_entity.pdbx_description
1 polymer ?
#
loop_
_entity_poly.entity_id
_entity_poly.type
_entity_poly.pdbx_seq_one_letter_code
_entity_poly.pdbx_strand_id
1 'polypeptide(L)'
;MKKVLGITLVLVTCVLLGVSAQGAKEQVVKPLEFSVFYSDNATLPFKDTWLTVTEIQKRTGVKVDWEIIPIADYKTKVSLALNTGTNAPDVILYQSTKGENAALALNGAIVPISDYPEWTPHFNARVKEFGLENDVELLKLKDGKRYYMPALFDVPFYDGGLILREDLLKKYNLPVPKTFDDLYRVLKEFKRHAPDSYPLTILAGPRVLYRMTMPSWGVSLGKNGASGTNTLSWDYDKKQYFAGAISEQYKSYITFF
;
A
#
# COMPACT_ATOMS: atom_id res chain seq x y z
N MET A 1 13.78 -31.13 2.68
CA MET A 1 13.40 -30.79 4.06
C MET A 1 14.64 -30.77 4.95
N LYS A 2 15.13 -29.57 5.30
CA LYS A 2 16.11 -29.37 6.38
C LYS A 2 15.52 -28.30 7.29
N LYS A 3 15.06 -28.70 8.46
CA LYS A 3 14.67 -27.81 9.57
C LYS A 3 15.79 -27.88 10.58
N VAL A 4 16.58 -26.82 10.76
CA VAL A 4 17.26 -26.47 12.03
C VAL A 4 17.61 -24.99 11.97
N LEU A 5 17.04 -24.18 12.86
CA LEU A 5 17.75 -23.03 13.42
C LEU A 5 17.27 -22.85 14.86
N GLY A 6 18.06 -23.33 15.81
CA GLY A 6 17.89 -23.02 17.22
C GLY A 6 18.57 -21.68 17.50
N ILE A 7 17.79 -20.69 17.93
CA ILE A 7 18.32 -19.42 18.42
C ILE A 7 18.58 -19.60 19.92
N THR A 8 19.85 -19.74 20.29
CA THR A 8 20.26 -19.60 21.70
C THR A 8 20.54 -18.12 21.96
N LEU A 9 19.68 -17.51 22.76
CA LEU A 9 19.82 -16.16 23.29
C LEU A 9 21.03 -16.12 24.25
N VAL A 10 22.15 -15.54 23.84
CA VAL A 10 23.27 -15.27 24.75
C VAL A 10 23.01 -13.92 25.41
N LEU A 11 22.54 -13.97 26.66
CA LEU A 11 22.59 -12.83 27.58
C LEU A 11 24.06 -12.47 27.82
N VAL A 12 24.43 -11.23 27.51
CA VAL A 12 25.72 -10.65 27.88
C VAL A 12 25.64 -10.21 29.33
N THR A 13 26.27 -10.98 30.23
CA THR A 13 26.64 -10.53 31.57
C THR A 13 28.16 -10.62 31.68
N CYS A 14 28.82 -9.46 31.60
CA CYS A 14 30.24 -9.30 31.91
C CYS A 14 30.49 -9.63 33.39
N VAL A 15 31.16 -10.74 33.66
CA VAL A 15 31.96 -10.90 34.89
C VAL A 15 33.34 -11.39 34.48
N LEU A 16 34.32 -10.51 34.69
CA LEU A 16 35.74 -10.79 34.63
C LEU A 16 36.09 -11.92 35.61
N LEU A 17 36.79 -12.95 35.14
CA LEU A 17 37.88 -13.65 35.84
C LEU A 17 38.52 -14.64 34.85
N GLY A 18 39.82 -14.45 34.61
CA GLY A 18 40.55 -15.04 33.49
C GLY A 18 40.87 -16.52 33.64
N VAL A 19 40.79 -17.26 32.52
CA VAL A 19 41.46 -18.54 32.28
C VAL A 19 41.82 -18.64 30.79
N SER A 20 43.13 -18.71 30.54
CA SER A 20 43.87 -19.21 29.36
C SER A 20 43.34 -18.97 27.94
N ALA A 21 44.13 -18.19 27.20
CA ALA A 21 44.09 -18.05 25.75
C ALA A 21 44.38 -19.39 25.03
N GLN A 22 43.34 -19.95 24.39
CA GLN A 22 43.47 -20.85 23.26
C GLN A 22 42.56 -20.34 22.15
N GLY A 23 43.15 -20.12 20.97
CA GLY A 23 42.58 -19.34 19.88
C GLY A 23 41.17 -19.74 19.48
N ALA A 24 40.18 -18.97 19.95
CA ALA A 24 38.93 -18.85 19.25
C ALA A 24 39.21 -17.98 18.03
N LYS A 25 39.15 -18.58 16.83
CA LYS A 25 38.99 -17.80 15.60
C LYS A 25 37.76 -16.93 15.82
N GLU A 26 37.91 -15.62 15.79
CA GLU A 26 36.79 -14.69 15.67
C GLU A 26 35.97 -15.16 14.47
N GLN A 27 34.82 -15.76 14.75
CA GLN A 27 33.82 -16.02 13.73
C GLN A 27 33.34 -14.62 13.34
N VAL A 28 33.85 -14.10 12.21
CA VAL A 28 33.30 -12.92 11.58
C VAL A 28 31.84 -13.25 11.28
N VAL A 29 30.94 -12.83 12.17
CA VAL A 29 29.51 -12.92 11.95
C VAL A 29 29.23 -12.00 10.79
N LYS A 30 29.17 -12.56 9.58
CA LYS A 30 28.72 -11.80 8.43
C LYS A 30 27.32 -11.27 8.76
N PRO A 31 27.04 -9.99 8.46
CA PRO A 31 25.69 -9.48 8.54
C PRO A 31 24.74 -10.48 7.88
N LEU A 32 23.63 -10.79 8.53
CA LEU A 32 22.53 -11.45 7.85
C LEU A 32 22.23 -10.61 6.60
N GLU A 33 22.08 -11.24 5.45
CA GLU A 33 21.74 -10.56 4.19
C GLU A 33 20.38 -11.08 3.74
N PHE A 34 19.48 -10.19 3.33
CA PHE A 34 18.22 -10.57 2.68
C PHE A 34 17.91 -9.66 1.49
N SER A 35 17.21 -10.24 0.51
CA SER A 35 16.85 -9.63 -0.76
C SER A 35 15.43 -9.06 -0.71
N VAL A 36 15.23 -7.89 -1.34
CA VAL A 36 13.97 -7.16 -1.33
C VAL A 36 13.61 -6.66 -2.71
N PHE A 37 12.41 -7.01 -3.19
CA PHE A 37 11.83 -6.34 -4.35
C PHE A 37 11.25 -4.98 -3.96
N TYR A 38 11.61 -3.94 -4.72
CA TYR A 38 11.11 -2.57 -4.57
C TYR A 38 10.53 -2.03 -5.88
N SER A 39 9.33 -1.46 -5.82
CA SER A 39 8.63 -0.86 -6.95
C SER A 39 9.03 0.60 -7.15
N ASP A 40 9.87 0.87 -8.14
CA ASP A 40 10.46 2.19 -8.36
C ASP A 40 9.53 3.13 -9.14
N ASN A 41 9.38 4.35 -8.63
CA ASN A 41 8.62 5.41 -9.29
C ASN A 41 9.59 6.37 -9.97
N ALA A 42 9.51 6.48 -11.30
CA ALA A 42 10.38 7.36 -12.09
C ALA A 42 10.31 8.85 -11.68
N THR A 43 9.22 9.33 -11.08
CA THR A 43 9.12 10.72 -10.59
C THR A 43 9.74 10.94 -9.22
N LEU A 44 9.97 9.87 -8.46
CA LEU A 44 10.70 9.87 -7.19
C LEU A 44 11.57 8.60 -7.12
N PRO A 45 12.66 8.54 -7.90
CA PRO A 45 13.48 7.34 -7.99
C PRO A 45 14.07 6.96 -6.64
N PHE A 46 14.20 5.65 -6.41
CA PHE A 46 14.84 5.08 -5.24
C PHE A 46 16.25 5.65 -5.04
N LYS A 47 16.59 5.92 -3.78
CA LYS A 47 17.94 6.30 -3.38
C LYS A 47 18.37 5.44 -2.20
N ASP A 48 19.49 4.75 -2.36
CA ASP A 48 20.15 4.01 -1.28
C ASP A 48 20.56 4.91 -0.10
N THR A 49 20.71 6.22 -0.35
CA THR A 49 21.00 7.24 0.66
C THR A 49 19.78 7.69 1.47
N TRP A 50 18.57 7.19 1.21
CA TRP A 50 17.41 7.55 2.03
C TRP A 50 17.61 7.11 3.48
N LEU A 51 17.24 7.97 4.42
CA LEU A 51 17.42 7.70 5.85
C LEU A 51 16.81 6.36 6.26
N THR A 52 15.64 5.99 5.72
CA THR A 52 15.01 4.69 5.99
C THR A 52 15.89 3.51 5.56
N VAL A 53 16.60 3.62 4.42
CA VAL A 53 17.47 2.56 3.88
C VAL A 53 18.79 2.47 4.65
N THR A 54 19.39 3.60 5.01
CA THR A 54 20.66 3.61 5.75
C THR A 54 20.46 3.23 7.22
N GLU A 55 19.39 3.73 7.84
CA GLU A 55 19.16 3.58 9.28
C GLU A 55 18.64 2.19 9.66
N ILE A 56 17.85 1.53 8.78
CA ILE A 56 17.40 0.15 9.04
C ILE A 56 18.61 -0.79 9.14
N GLN A 57 19.57 -0.68 8.22
CA GLN A 57 20.78 -1.51 8.22
C GLN A 57 21.66 -1.21 9.44
N LYS A 58 21.85 0.07 9.77
CA LYS A 58 22.62 0.48 10.95
C LYS A 58 22.03 -0.02 12.27
N ARG A 59 20.70 0.03 12.43
CA ARG A 59 20.03 -0.36 13.68
C ARG A 59 19.92 -1.87 13.85
N THR A 60 19.78 -2.60 12.75
CA THR A 60 19.55 -4.06 12.78
C THR A 60 20.82 -4.86 12.60
N GLY A 61 21.88 -4.26 12.07
CA GLY A 61 23.10 -4.99 11.68
C GLY A 61 22.88 -5.92 10.49
N VAL A 62 21.76 -5.78 9.78
CA VAL A 62 21.39 -6.58 8.61
C VAL A 62 21.73 -5.80 7.34
N LYS A 63 22.20 -6.49 6.31
CA LYS A 63 22.38 -5.91 4.98
C LYS A 63 21.16 -6.22 4.13
N VAL A 64 20.64 -5.20 3.47
CA VAL A 64 19.46 -5.33 2.60
C VAL A 64 19.90 -5.19 1.14
N ASP A 65 19.68 -6.23 0.36
CA ASP A 65 19.91 -6.21 -1.09
C ASP A 65 18.62 -5.80 -1.81
N TRP A 66 18.60 -4.58 -2.34
CA TRP A 66 17.42 -3.99 -2.96
C TRP A 66 17.40 -4.25 -4.47
N GLU A 67 16.47 -5.08 -4.93
CA GLU A 67 16.16 -5.18 -6.36
C GLU A 67 15.16 -4.09 -6.75
N ILE A 68 15.69 -3.04 -7.37
CA ILE A 68 14.91 -1.88 -7.84
C ILE A 68 14.28 -2.22 -9.19
N ILE A 69 12.96 -2.27 -9.23
CA ILE A 69 12.19 -2.70 -10.41
C ILE A 69 11.26 -1.55 -10.81
N PRO A 70 11.28 -1.08 -12.08
CA PRO A 70 10.35 -0.06 -12.55
C PRO A 70 8.89 -0.44 -12.27
N ILE A 71 8.09 0.53 -11.79
CA ILE A 71 6.67 0.30 -11.43
C ILE A 71 5.85 -0.34 -12.57
N ALA A 72 6.20 -0.09 -13.83
CA ALA A 72 5.54 -0.67 -15.00
C ALA A 72 5.75 -2.19 -15.10
N ASP A 73 6.92 -2.67 -14.68
CA ASP A 73 7.33 -4.08 -14.78
C ASP A 73 7.12 -4.84 -13.47
N TYR A 74 6.88 -4.12 -12.36
CA TYR A 74 6.84 -4.68 -11.02
C TYR A 74 5.87 -5.84 -10.86
N LYS A 75 4.64 -5.68 -11.35
CA LYS A 75 3.62 -6.73 -11.27
C LYS A 75 4.09 -8.00 -11.99
N THR A 76 4.59 -7.86 -13.22
CA THR A 76 5.06 -8.99 -14.03
C THR A 76 6.21 -9.74 -13.35
N LYS A 77 7.18 -8.99 -12.79
CA LYS A 77 8.30 -9.58 -12.04
C LYS A 77 7.84 -10.34 -10.79
N VAL A 78 6.93 -9.75 -10.00
CA VAL A 78 6.38 -10.41 -8.81
C VAL A 78 5.60 -11.67 -9.17
N SER A 79 4.72 -11.60 -10.19
CA SER A 79 3.96 -12.77 -10.64
C SER A 79 4.90 -13.88 -11.11
N LEU A 80 5.96 -13.56 -11.87
CA LEU A 80 6.95 -14.55 -12.31
C LEU A 80 7.69 -15.20 -11.14
N ALA A 81 8.17 -14.40 -10.18
CA ALA A 81 8.87 -14.88 -9.00
C ALA A 81 8.01 -15.83 -8.15
N LEU A 82 6.75 -15.46 -7.89
CA LEU A 82 5.83 -16.26 -7.09
C LEU A 82 5.35 -17.54 -7.80
N ASN A 83 5.16 -17.51 -9.12
CA ASN A 83 4.72 -18.69 -9.87
C ASN A 83 5.83 -19.72 -10.06
N THR A 84 7.07 -19.27 -10.28
CA THR A 84 8.19 -20.18 -10.55
C THR A 84 8.86 -20.67 -9.27
N GLY A 85 8.79 -19.89 -8.19
CA GLY A 85 9.57 -20.13 -6.97
C GLY A 85 11.09 -20.00 -7.19
N THR A 86 11.52 -19.57 -8.38
CA THR A 86 12.92 -19.33 -8.73
C THR A 86 13.19 -17.83 -8.70
N ASN A 87 14.28 -17.42 -8.06
CA ASN A 87 14.67 -16.01 -7.89
C ASN A 87 13.61 -15.13 -7.20
N ALA A 88 12.77 -15.73 -6.33
CA ALA A 88 11.94 -14.95 -5.43
C ALA A 88 12.82 -14.31 -4.35
N PRO A 89 12.61 -13.02 -4.02
CA PRO A 89 13.34 -12.38 -2.94
C PRO A 89 12.81 -12.88 -1.59
N ASP A 90 13.54 -12.56 -0.53
CA ASP A 90 13.08 -12.84 0.84
C ASP A 90 11.87 -11.98 1.21
N VAL A 91 11.79 -10.75 0.68
CA VAL A 91 10.70 -9.80 0.92
C VAL A 91 10.23 -9.17 -0.39
N ILE A 92 8.91 -9.12 -0.59
CA ILE A 92 8.29 -8.38 -1.69
C ILE A 92 7.47 -7.23 -1.12
N LEU A 93 7.86 -5.99 -1.42
CA LEU A 93 7.12 -4.81 -0.96
C LEU A 93 5.91 -4.51 -1.85
N TYR A 94 4.98 -3.71 -1.33
CA TYR A 94 3.81 -3.22 -2.08
C TYR A 94 2.90 -4.32 -2.64
N GLN A 95 2.81 -5.45 -1.93
CA GLN A 95 1.95 -6.57 -2.30
C GLN A 95 0.86 -6.85 -1.27
N SER A 96 -0.21 -7.48 -1.75
CA SER A 96 -1.28 -8.03 -0.93
C SER A 96 -1.69 -9.40 -1.50
N THR A 97 -2.50 -10.14 -0.76
CA THR A 97 -3.09 -11.41 -1.21
C THR A 97 -4.46 -11.22 -1.86
N LYS A 98 -4.61 -10.17 -2.68
CA LYS A 98 -5.77 -9.99 -3.56
C LYS A 98 -5.49 -10.58 -4.95
N GLY A 99 -6.54 -11.00 -5.66
CA GLY A 99 -6.41 -11.55 -7.01
C GLY A 99 -5.60 -12.87 -7.04
N GLU A 100 -4.73 -13.01 -8.04
CA GLU A 100 -3.92 -14.24 -8.24
C GLU A 100 -3.03 -14.59 -7.04
N ASN A 101 -2.52 -13.58 -6.32
CA ASN A 101 -1.66 -13.77 -5.15
C ASN A 101 -2.36 -14.54 -4.03
N ALA A 102 -3.69 -14.50 -3.94
CA ALA A 102 -4.44 -15.30 -2.97
C ALA A 102 -4.23 -16.80 -3.20
N ALA A 103 -4.34 -17.25 -4.45
CA ALA A 103 -4.16 -18.65 -4.82
C ALA A 103 -2.70 -19.09 -4.65
N LEU A 104 -1.75 -18.23 -5.03
CA LEU A 104 -0.31 -18.49 -4.85
C LEU A 104 0.06 -18.61 -3.36
N ALA A 105 -0.45 -17.74 -2.51
CA ALA A 105 -0.26 -17.81 -1.06
C ALA A 105 -0.79 -19.13 -0.48
N LEU A 106 -2.03 -19.51 -0.84
CA LEU A 106 -2.64 -20.77 -0.39
C LEU A 106 -1.91 -22.02 -0.89
N ASN A 107 -1.18 -21.91 -2.01
CA ASN A 107 -0.33 -22.99 -2.54
C ASN A 107 1.08 -23.00 -1.94
N GLY A 108 1.36 -22.13 -0.96
CA GLY A 108 2.63 -22.09 -0.23
C GLY A 108 3.72 -21.24 -0.85
N ALA A 109 3.42 -20.41 -1.87
CA ALA A 109 4.40 -19.48 -2.45
C ALA A 109 4.75 -18.31 -1.52
N ILE A 110 3.91 -18.02 -0.52
CA ILE A 110 4.11 -16.94 0.46
C ILE A 110 3.94 -17.52 1.86
N VAL A 111 4.83 -17.14 2.78
CA VAL A 111 4.78 -17.57 4.17
C VAL A 111 3.60 -16.89 4.90
N PRO A 112 2.76 -17.63 5.64
CA PRO A 112 1.69 -17.03 6.44
C PRO A 112 2.26 -16.30 7.66
N ILE A 113 2.45 -14.99 7.55
CA ILE A 113 3.03 -14.17 8.63
C ILE A 113 2.21 -14.23 9.93
N SER A 114 0.91 -14.54 9.87
CA SER A 114 0.08 -14.74 11.08
C SER A 114 0.45 -15.97 11.91
N ASP A 115 1.18 -16.93 11.35
CA ASP A 115 1.65 -18.11 12.10
C ASP A 115 2.83 -17.77 13.02
N TYR A 116 3.41 -16.56 12.88
CA TYR A 116 4.58 -16.08 13.63
C TYR A 116 4.30 -14.74 14.35
N PRO A 117 3.27 -14.67 15.22
CA PRO A 117 2.92 -13.43 15.93
C PRO A 117 4.06 -12.91 16.82
N GLU A 118 4.92 -13.80 17.33
CA GLU A 118 6.08 -13.48 18.14
C GLU A 118 7.19 -12.77 17.35
N TRP A 119 7.21 -12.85 16.02
CA TRP A 119 8.15 -12.11 15.17
C TRP A 119 7.68 -10.68 14.87
N THR A 120 6.42 -10.37 15.15
CA THR A 120 5.80 -9.08 14.80
C THR A 120 5.25 -8.32 16.01
N PRO A 121 5.95 -8.29 17.17
CA PRO A 121 5.38 -7.76 18.42
C PRO A 121 5.01 -6.28 18.32
N HIS A 122 5.82 -5.46 17.64
CA HIS A 122 5.55 -4.03 17.46
C HIS A 122 4.36 -3.77 16.52
N PHE A 123 4.23 -4.57 15.46
CA PHE A 123 3.07 -4.49 14.57
C PHE A 123 1.79 -4.87 15.35
N ASN A 124 1.81 -5.99 16.08
CA ASN A 124 0.65 -6.46 16.86
C ASN A 124 0.23 -5.44 17.93
N ALA A 125 1.20 -4.84 18.63
CA ALA A 125 0.93 -3.77 19.59
C ALA A 125 0.26 -2.56 18.92
N ARG A 126 0.74 -2.17 17.72
CA ARG A 126 0.20 -1.04 16.96
C ARG A 126 -1.21 -1.31 16.41
N VAL A 127 -1.50 -2.54 15.99
CA VAL A 127 -2.87 -2.95 15.62
C VAL A 127 -3.84 -2.73 16.78
N LYS A 128 -3.46 -3.18 17.98
CA LYS A 128 -4.26 -3.02 19.20
C LYS A 128 -4.39 -1.56 19.63
N GLU A 129 -3.29 -0.82 19.59
CA GLU A 129 -3.26 0.62 19.91
C GLU A 129 -4.23 1.41 19.02
N PHE A 130 -4.35 1.03 17.76
CA PHE A 130 -5.20 1.70 16.78
C PHE A 130 -6.62 1.11 16.68
N GLY A 131 -6.94 0.04 17.42
CA GLY A 131 -8.25 -0.62 17.35
C GLY A 131 -8.53 -1.30 16.00
N LEU A 132 -7.49 -1.75 15.29
CA LEU A 132 -7.56 -2.29 13.93
C LEU A 132 -7.64 -3.83 13.89
N GLU A 133 -7.92 -4.49 15.01
CA GLU A 133 -7.94 -5.96 15.08
C GLU A 133 -8.90 -6.56 14.04
N ASN A 134 -10.13 -6.03 13.96
CA ASN A 134 -11.12 -6.52 12.99
C ASN A 134 -10.67 -6.28 11.54
N ASP A 135 -10.11 -5.10 11.24
CA ASP A 135 -9.61 -4.77 9.90
C ASP A 135 -8.47 -5.68 9.45
N VAL A 136 -7.56 -6.01 10.37
CA VAL A 136 -6.44 -6.92 10.11
C VAL A 136 -6.91 -8.37 9.98
N GLU A 137 -7.90 -8.78 10.78
CA GLU A 137 -8.51 -10.12 10.70
C GLU A 137 -9.23 -10.36 9.36
N LEU A 138 -9.86 -9.32 8.78
CA LEU A 138 -10.50 -9.39 7.46
C LEU A 138 -9.51 -9.66 6.31
N LEU A 139 -8.20 -9.54 6.55
CA LEU A 139 -7.17 -9.81 5.55
C LEU A 139 -6.80 -11.30 5.45
N LYS A 140 -7.33 -12.14 6.34
CA LYS A 140 -7.12 -13.58 6.32
C LYS A 140 -7.74 -14.19 5.06
N LEU A 141 -7.03 -15.15 4.47
CA LEU A 141 -7.56 -15.97 3.39
C LEU A 141 -8.48 -17.06 3.95
N LYS A 142 -9.05 -17.87 3.05
CA LYS A 142 -10.02 -18.93 3.38
C LYS A 142 -9.51 -19.99 4.36
N ASP A 143 -8.20 -20.11 4.52
CA ASP A 143 -7.52 -20.99 5.47
C ASP A 143 -7.34 -20.36 6.86
N GLY A 144 -7.86 -19.15 7.08
CA GLY A 144 -7.77 -18.42 8.34
C GLY A 144 -6.41 -17.74 8.56
N LYS A 145 -5.54 -17.65 7.54
CA LYS A 145 -4.18 -17.11 7.68
C LYS A 145 -3.99 -15.81 6.91
N ARG A 146 -3.14 -14.94 7.45
CA ARG A 146 -2.70 -13.68 6.82
C ARG A 146 -1.26 -13.84 6.35
N TYR A 147 -1.00 -13.34 5.15
CA TYR A 147 0.23 -13.58 4.39
C TYR A 147 1.04 -12.32 4.08
N TYR A 148 0.59 -11.15 4.55
CA TYR A 148 1.30 -9.89 4.40
C TYR A 148 1.02 -8.97 5.58
N MET A 149 1.91 -8.01 5.84
CA MET A 149 1.70 -6.96 6.84
C MET A 149 1.07 -5.73 6.17
N PRO A 150 -0.18 -5.34 6.53
CA PRO A 150 -0.79 -4.13 5.99
C PRO A 150 -0.12 -2.87 6.56
N ALA A 151 -0.25 -1.76 5.82
CA ALA A 151 -0.06 -0.44 6.42
C ALA A 151 -1.19 -0.20 7.43
N LEU A 152 -0.85 0.38 8.59
CA LEU A 152 -1.80 0.72 9.64
C LEU A 152 -2.00 2.23 9.68
N PHE A 153 -3.26 2.65 9.75
CA PHE A 153 -3.65 4.05 9.86
C PHE A 153 -4.49 4.21 11.12
N ASP A 154 -4.04 5.05 12.05
CA ASP A 154 -4.74 5.38 13.29
C ASP A 154 -6.03 6.16 13.05
N VAL A 155 -6.01 7.02 12.04
CA VAL A 155 -7.13 7.89 11.72
C VAL A 155 -7.55 7.65 10.26
N PRO A 156 -8.85 7.43 10.01
CA PRO A 156 -9.37 7.48 8.65
C PRO A 156 -9.07 8.85 8.04
N PHE A 157 -8.36 8.87 6.92
CA PHE A 157 -8.06 10.11 6.21
C PHE A 157 -8.61 10.03 4.78
N TYR A 158 -9.13 11.15 4.30
CA TYR A 158 -9.62 11.30 2.95
C TYR A 158 -8.44 11.64 2.04
N ASP A 159 -7.94 10.66 1.29
CA ASP A 159 -6.79 10.80 0.38
C ASP A 159 -7.14 11.51 -0.95
N GLY A 160 -8.02 12.52 -0.94
CA GLY A 160 -8.31 13.27 -2.17
C GLY A 160 -9.48 14.23 -2.08
N GLY A 161 -9.30 15.41 -2.65
CA GLY A 161 -10.33 16.44 -2.81
C GLY A 161 -9.92 17.45 -3.89
N LEU A 162 -10.88 18.30 -4.27
CA LEU A 162 -10.61 19.41 -5.17
C LEU A 162 -9.75 20.46 -4.47
N ILE A 163 -8.67 20.86 -5.12
CA ILE A 163 -7.92 22.07 -4.76
C ILE A 163 -8.32 23.14 -5.77
N LEU A 164 -8.90 24.24 -5.29
CA LEU A 164 -9.48 25.27 -6.14
C LEU A 164 -8.68 26.57 -6.07
N ARG A 165 -8.58 27.27 -7.21
CA ARG A 165 -7.95 28.59 -7.33
C ARG A 165 -8.85 29.70 -6.78
N GLU A 166 -8.80 29.90 -5.47
CA GLU A 166 -9.59 30.93 -4.77
C GLU A 166 -9.32 32.36 -5.29
N ASP A 167 -8.09 32.63 -5.70
CA ASP A 167 -7.70 33.91 -6.32
C ASP A 167 -8.45 34.17 -7.64
N LEU A 168 -8.68 33.13 -8.45
CA LEU A 168 -9.48 33.25 -9.68
C LEU A 168 -10.97 33.42 -9.38
N LEU A 169 -11.48 32.82 -8.30
CA LEU A 169 -12.86 33.08 -7.87
C LEU A 169 -13.05 34.55 -7.51
N LYS A 170 -12.13 35.12 -6.71
CA LYS A 170 -12.15 36.54 -6.32
C LYS A 170 -12.01 37.46 -7.53
N LYS A 171 -11.06 37.16 -8.42
CA LYS A 171 -10.80 37.95 -9.63
C LYS A 171 -12.03 38.05 -10.54
N TYR A 172 -12.79 36.96 -10.67
CA TYR A 172 -13.96 36.90 -11.55
C TYR A 172 -15.29 37.02 -10.81
N ASN A 173 -15.26 37.40 -9.52
CA ASN A 173 -16.42 37.57 -8.64
C ASN A 173 -17.36 36.34 -8.65
N LEU A 174 -16.77 35.14 -8.58
CA LEU A 174 -17.48 33.87 -8.56
C LEU A 174 -17.66 33.37 -7.12
N PRO A 175 -18.83 32.81 -6.76
CA PRO A 175 -19.02 32.18 -5.46
C PRO A 175 -18.21 30.88 -5.36
N VAL A 176 -17.90 30.47 -4.12
CA VAL A 176 -17.34 29.14 -3.86
C VAL A 176 -18.35 28.08 -4.28
N PRO A 177 -17.98 27.12 -5.16
CA PRO A 177 -18.92 26.13 -5.68
C PRO A 177 -19.38 25.17 -4.56
N LYS A 178 -20.67 24.88 -4.51
CA LYS A 178 -21.26 23.95 -3.53
C LYS A 178 -21.75 22.65 -4.16
N THR A 179 -21.93 22.65 -5.48
CA THR A 179 -22.38 21.52 -6.29
C THR A 179 -21.44 21.28 -7.47
N PHE A 180 -21.55 20.13 -8.12
CA PHE A 180 -20.82 19.89 -9.36
C PHE A 180 -21.30 20.77 -10.51
N ASP A 181 -22.56 21.19 -10.53
CA ASP A 181 -23.06 22.20 -11.48
C ASP A 181 -22.40 23.57 -11.27
N ASP A 182 -22.23 23.99 -10.01
CA ASP A 182 -21.49 25.22 -9.70
C ASP A 182 -20.03 25.10 -10.12
N LEU A 183 -19.41 23.95 -9.84
CA LEU A 183 -18.04 23.67 -10.25
C LEU A 183 -17.93 23.74 -11.78
N TYR A 184 -18.85 23.12 -12.53
CA TYR A 184 -18.87 23.20 -13.99
C TYR A 184 -18.94 24.65 -14.49
N ARG A 185 -19.81 25.48 -13.90
CA ARG A 185 -19.94 26.91 -14.24
C ARG A 185 -18.65 27.69 -13.95
N VAL A 186 -18.04 27.46 -12.79
CA VAL A 186 -16.76 28.07 -12.40
C VAL A 186 -15.65 27.68 -13.38
N LEU A 187 -15.52 26.39 -13.69
CA LEU A 187 -14.50 25.87 -14.62
C LEU A 187 -14.71 26.41 -16.04
N LYS A 188 -15.97 26.57 -16.48
CA LYS A 188 -16.31 27.16 -17.78
C LYS A 188 -15.90 28.64 -17.84
N GLU A 189 -16.09 29.38 -16.76
CA GLU A 189 -15.64 30.77 -16.67
C GLU A 189 -14.10 30.86 -16.69
N PHE A 190 -13.40 29.98 -15.97
CA PHE A 190 -11.94 29.91 -16.04
C PHE A 190 -11.44 29.63 -17.47
N LYS A 191 -12.08 28.69 -18.18
CA LYS A 191 -11.76 28.40 -19.60
C LYS A 191 -12.01 29.60 -20.51
N ARG A 192 -13.06 30.37 -20.27
CA ARG A 192 -13.40 31.57 -21.06
C ARG A 192 -12.29 32.63 -20.99
N HIS A 193 -11.71 32.83 -19.80
CA HIS A 193 -10.60 33.78 -19.60
C HIS A 193 -9.23 33.22 -19.98
N ALA A 194 -9.08 31.90 -20.05
CA ALA A 194 -7.85 31.23 -20.46
C ALA A 194 -8.16 30.05 -21.41
N PRO A 195 -8.43 30.32 -22.71
CA PRO A 195 -8.88 29.30 -23.66
C PRO A 195 -7.92 28.13 -23.86
N ASP A 196 -6.61 28.31 -23.63
CA ASP A 196 -5.61 27.25 -23.77
C ASP A 196 -5.39 26.45 -22.48
N SER A 197 -6.03 26.83 -21.39
CA SER A 197 -5.86 26.16 -20.09
C SER A 197 -6.70 24.89 -19.94
N TYR A 198 -6.36 24.06 -18.97
CA TYR A 198 -7.19 22.95 -18.49
C TYR A 198 -7.68 23.29 -17.07
N PRO A 199 -8.91 23.84 -16.91
CA PRO A 199 -9.38 24.31 -15.60
C PRO A 199 -9.49 23.22 -14.53
N LEU A 200 -9.64 21.95 -14.94
CA LEU A 200 -9.61 20.78 -14.06
C LEU A 200 -8.50 19.84 -14.51
N THR A 201 -7.52 19.62 -13.64
CA THR A 201 -6.40 18.71 -13.86
C THR A 201 -6.39 17.62 -12.79
N ILE A 202 -5.90 16.42 -13.15
CA ILE A 202 -5.90 15.25 -12.26
C ILE A 202 -4.47 14.70 -12.16
N LEU A 203 -3.97 14.54 -10.93
CA LEU A 203 -2.56 14.20 -10.67
C LEU A 203 -2.17 12.76 -11.08
N ALA A 204 -3.04 11.77 -10.86
CA ALA A 204 -2.70 10.34 -11.01
C ALA A 204 -3.70 9.54 -11.87
N GLY A 205 -4.34 10.24 -12.82
CA GLY A 205 -5.29 9.68 -13.79
C GLY A 205 -6.75 9.64 -13.32
N PRO A 206 -7.70 9.26 -14.21
CA PRO A 206 -9.14 9.41 -13.99
C PRO A 206 -9.67 8.70 -12.73
N ARG A 207 -9.01 7.64 -12.27
CA ARG A 207 -9.36 6.95 -11.01
C ARG A 207 -9.41 7.87 -9.79
N VAL A 208 -8.65 8.98 -9.81
CA VAL A 208 -8.63 9.96 -8.73
C VAL A 208 -9.84 10.89 -8.80
N LEU A 209 -10.31 11.21 -10.00
CA LEU A 209 -11.59 11.92 -10.17
C LEU A 209 -12.73 11.04 -9.69
N TYR A 210 -12.79 9.79 -10.16
CA TYR A 210 -13.88 8.85 -9.87
C TYR A 210 -14.06 8.59 -8.37
N ARG A 211 -12.97 8.38 -7.62
CA ARG A 211 -13.06 8.17 -6.16
C ARG A 211 -13.67 9.36 -5.41
N MET A 212 -13.57 10.56 -5.97
CA MET A 212 -14.04 11.80 -5.36
C MET A 212 -15.47 12.13 -5.77
N THR A 213 -15.85 11.82 -7.01
CA THR A 213 -17.12 12.27 -7.60
C THR A 213 -18.20 11.20 -7.57
N MET A 214 -17.87 9.93 -7.79
CA MET A 214 -18.84 8.82 -7.80
C MET A 214 -19.63 8.67 -6.49
N PRO A 215 -19.03 8.86 -5.28
CA PRO A 215 -19.78 8.74 -4.03
C PRO A 215 -20.98 9.69 -3.94
N SER A 216 -20.96 10.85 -4.62
CA SER A 216 -22.09 11.78 -4.66
C SER A 216 -23.30 11.25 -5.45
N TRP A 217 -23.10 10.21 -6.27
CA TRP A 217 -24.17 9.45 -6.93
C TRP A 217 -24.51 8.14 -6.20
N GLY A 218 -23.89 7.87 -5.04
CA GLY A 218 -24.09 6.61 -4.32
C GLY A 218 -23.44 5.40 -4.99
N VAL A 219 -22.46 5.62 -5.89
CA VAL A 219 -21.68 4.57 -6.54
C VAL A 219 -20.20 4.73 -6.23
N SER A 220 -19.44 3.63 -6.30
CA SER A 220 -18.00 3.63 -6.06
C SER A 220 -17.34 2.46 -6.76
N LEU A 221 -16.77 2.72 -7.93
CA LEU A 221 -16.25 1.69 -8.86
C LEU A 221 -14.75 1.88 -9.15
N GLY A 222 -14.12 0.79 -9.57
CA GLY A 222 -12.74 0.73 -10.03
C GLY A 222 -11.71 0.56 -8.92
N LYS A 223 -10.43 0.76 -9.27
CA LYS A 223 -9.27 0.47 -8.40
C LYS A 223 -9.34 1.13 -7.01
N ASN A 224 -9.99 2.28 -6.90
CA ASN A 224 -10.16 3.03 -5.66
C ASN A 224 -11.63 3.07 -5.18
N GLY A 225 -12.51 2.28 -5.79
CA GLY A 225 -13.90 2.17 -5.41
C GLY A 225 -14.11 1.23 -4.23
N ALA A 226 -15.31 1.23 -3.66
CA ALA A 226 -15.63 0.49 -2.43
C ALA A 226 -15.37 -1.02 -2.51
N SER A 227 -15.49 -1.62 -3.71
CA SER A 227 -15.18 -3.03 -3.95
C SER A 227 -13.78 -3.27 -4.55
N GLY A 228 -13.10 -2.23 -5.04
CA GLY A 228 -11.92 -2.36 -5.88
C GLY A 228 -12.18 -2.95 -7.28
N THR A 229 -13.44 -3.24 -7.62
CA THR A 229 -13.85 -3.83 -8.90
C THR A 229 -14.51 -2.79 -9.81
N ASN A 230 -14.52 -3.05 -11.11
CA ASN A 230 -15.25 -2.23 -12.08
C ASN A 230 -16.74 -2.61 -12.19
N THR A 231 -17.29 -3.38 -11.24
CA THR A 231 -18.65 -3.96 -11.36
C THR A 231 -19.50 -3.73 -10.13
N LEU A 232 -18.95 -4.01 -8.95
CA LEU A 232 -19.67 -3.94 -7.68
C LEU A 232 -19.45 -2.60 -7.00
N SER A 233 -20.51 -2.04 -6.43
CA SER A 233 -20.46 -0.90 -5.52
C SER A 233 -21.02 -1.31 -4.16
N TRP A 234 -20.67 -0.59 -3.10
CA TRP A 234 -21.16 -0.84 -1.74
C TRP A 234 -22.28 0.14 -1.40
N ASP A 235 -23.42 -0.39 -0.97
CA ASP A 235 -24.51 0.38 -0.36
C ASP A 235 -24.21 0.49 1.14
N TYR A 236 -23.86 1.69 1.61
CA TYR A 236 -23.46 1.93 3.00
C TYR A 236 -24.63 1.81 3.98
N ASP A 237 -25.86 2.11 3.55
CA ASP A 237 -27.04 2.03 4.39
C ASP A 237 -27.48 0.58 4.57
N LYS A 238 -27.52 -0.18 3.46
CA LYS A 238 -27.93 -1.59 3.47
C LYS A 238 -26.80 -2.55 3.81
N LYS A 239 -25.55 -2.06 3.85
CA LYS A 239 -24.33 -2.83 4.12
C LYS A 239 -24.20 -4.05 3.21
N GLN A 240 -24.41 -3.85 1.91
CA GLN A 240 -24.30 -4.91 0.90
C GLN A 240 -23.75 -4.41 -0.43
N TYR A 241 -23.14 -5.32 -1.19
CA TYR A 241 -22.73 -5.02 -2.56
C TYR A 241 -23.93 -5.05 -3.52
N PHE A 242 -23.87 -4.20 -4.55
CA PHE A 242 -24.80 -4.22 -5.69
C PHE A 242 -24.04 -4.00 -7.01
N ALA A 243 -24.68 -4.32 -8.14
CA ALA A 243 -24.11 -4.16 -9.47
C ALA A 243 -24.09 -2.67 -9.90
N GLY A 244 -23.16 -1.90 -9.34
CA GLY A 244 -23.03 -0.46 -9.58
C GLY A 244 -22.77 -0.10 -11.04
N ALA A 245 -22.02 -0.92 -11.78
CA ALA A 245 -21.64 -0.61 -13.17
C ALA A 245 -22.82 -0.60 -14.17
N ILE A 246 -23.98 -1.13 -13.78
CA ILE A 246 -25.21 -1.13 -14.59
C ILE A 246 -26.37 -0.43 -13.89
N SER A 247 -26.09 0.31 -12.82
CA SER A 247 -27.13 0.98 -12.04
C SER A 247 -27.50 2.34 -12.65
N GLU A 248 -28.72 2.80 -12.38
CA GLU A 248 -29.17 4.13 -12.83
C GLU A 248 -28.31 5.25 -12.24
N GLN A 249 -27.74 5.06 -11.04
CA GLN A 249 -26.79 5.98 -10.43
C GLN A 249 -25.53 6.14 -11.30
N TYR A 250 -24.96 5.03 -11.77
CA TYR A 250 -23.77 5.08 -12.60
C TYR A 250 -24.07 5.66 -13.99
N LYS A 251 -25.22 5.31 -14.57
CA LYS A 251 -25.71 5.92 -15.82
C LYS A 251 -25.86 7.44 -15.69
N SER A 252 -26.44 7.92 -14.59
CA SER A 252 -26.55 9.35 -14.30
C SER A 252 -25.18 10.01 -14.14
N TYR A 253 -24.26 9.36 -13.43
CA TYR A 253 -22.88 9.85 -13.23
C TYR A 253 -22.12 10.06 -14.54
N ILE A 254 -22.11 9.06 -15.43
CA ILE A 254 -21.40 9.14 -16.73
C ILE A 254 -22.10 10.04 -17.75
N THR A 255 -23.36 10.43 -17.49
CA THR A 255 -24.07 11.41 -18.33
C THR A 255 -23.69 12.83 -17.94
N PHE A 256 -23.32 13.04 -16.67
CA PHE A 256 -22.88 14.35 -16.16
C PHE A 256 -21.40 14.65 -16.48
N PHE A 257 -20.51 13.69 -16.20
CA PHE A 257 -19.05 13.81 -16.39
C PHE A 257 -18.60 13.26 -17.75
#